data_AF-A0A953N7A0-F1
#
_entry.id   AF-A0A953N7A0-F1
#
_cell.length_a   1.000
_cell.length_b   1.000
_cell.length_c   1.000
_cell.angle_alpha   90.00
_cell.angle_beta   90.00
_cell.angle_gamma   90.00
#
_symmetry.space_group_name_H-M   'P 1'
#
loop_
_entity.id
_entity.type
_entity.pdbx_description
1 polymer ?
#
loop_
_entity_poly.entity_id
_entity_poly.type
_entity_poly.pdbx_seq_one_letter_code
_entity_poly.pdbx_strand_id
1 'polypeptide(L)'
;MNFSPLSLSTPAILIHLLFALAAFALGGIQLVTKKGTRTHRALGYVWVTAMVVICVTSFGIKEVMPDSIFGGYSPIHLLSLYTLVQLGRGIYFARHKNIKMHRRCMLQTYIGGLVIAGLFTFMPGRLLYNVVIAPWL
;
A
#
# COMPACT_ATOMS: atom_id res chain seq x y z
N MET A 1 1.97 3.50 -23.53
CA MET A 1 2.71 3.45 -22.25
C MET A 1 4.18 3.77 -22.51
N ASN A 2 4.87 4.41 -21.56
CA ASN A 2 6.29 4.75 -21.62
C ASN A 2 7.00 4.25 -20.34
N PHE A 3 7.90 3.27 -20.46
CA PHE A 3 8.56 2.66 -19.29
C PHE A 3 9.89 3.31 -18.90
N SER A 4 10.38 4.30 -19.66
CA SER A 4 11.63 5.01 -19.34
C SER A 4 11.68 5.57 -17.91
N PRO A 5 10.59 6.17 -17.36
CA PRO A 5 10.60 6.64 -15.97
C PRO A 5 10.83 5.53 -14.94
N LEU A 6 10.36 4.30 -15.23
CA LEU A 6 10.52 3.17 -14.32
C LEU A 6 11.97 2.70 -14.26
N SER A 7 12.69 2.70 -15.39
CA SER A 7 14.10 2.31 -15.44
C SER A 7 15.04 3.27 -14.69
N LEU A 8 14.60 4.52 -14.48
CA LEU A 8 15.36 5.55 -13.76
C LEU A 8 14.93 5.70 -12.30
N SER A 9 13.98 4.90 -11.84
CA SER A 9 13.41 5.00 -10.49
C SER A 9 14.37 4.46 -9.42
N THR A 10 14.24 4.99 -8.22
CA THR A 10 15.02 4.52 -7.06
C THR A 10 14.63 3.08 -6.66
N PRO A 11 15.53 2.32 -5.98
CA PRO A 11 15.18 1.00 -5.46
C PRO A 11 13.95 1.00 -4.54
N ALA A 12 13.76 2.06 -3.75
CA ALA A 12 12.59 2.20 -2.88
C ALA A 12 11.28 2.19 -3.66
N ILE A 13 11.22 2.90 -4.79
CA ILE A 13 10.06 2.94 -5.68
C ILE A 13 9.78 1.56 -6.29
N LEU A 14 10.81 0.88 -6.80
CA LEU A 14 10.65 -0.42 -7.45
C LEU A 14 10.16 -1.49 -6.46
N ILE A 15 10.74 -1.53 -5.26
CA ILE A 15 10.31 -2.43 -4.20
C ILE A 15 8.88 -2.10 -3.77
N HIS A 16 8.57 -0.82 -3.57
CA HIS A 16 7.23 -0.38 -3.18
C HIS A 16 6.19 -0.81 -4.21
N LEU A 17 6.43 -0.55 -5.50
CA LEU A 17 5.53 -0.91 -6.60
C LEU A 17 5.32 -2.43 -6.68
N LEU A 18 6.40 -3.22 -6.64
CA LEU A 18 6.33 -4.67 -6.71
C LEU A 18 5.47 -5.24 -5.58
N PHE A 19 5.75 -4.81 -4.35
CA PHE A 19 4.98 -5.26 -3.19
C PHE A 19 3.55 -4.75 -3.20
N ALA A 20 3.28 -3.53 -3.68
CA ALA A 20 1.94 -2.99 -3.83
C ALA A 20 1.08 -3.83 -4.78
N LEU A 21 1.63 -4.21 -5.94
CA LEU A 21 0.95 -5.09 -6.90
C LEU A 21 0.68 -6.47 -6.30
N ALA A 22 1.68 -7.07 -5.64
CA ALA A 22 1.51 -8.35 -4.96
C ALA A 22 0.48 -8.27 -3.83
N ALA A 23 0.51 -7.23 -3.00
CA ALA A 23 -0.42 -7.03 -1.89
C ALA A 23 -1.85 -6.75 -2.37
N PHE A 24 -2.02 -6.07 -3.51
CA PHE A 24 -3.32 -5.89 -4.13
C PHE A 24 -3.94 -7.23 -4.53
N ALA A 25 -3.19 -8.06 -5.27
CA ALA A 25 -3.65 -9.39 -5.67
C ALA A 25 -3.91 -10.30 -4.46
N LEU A 26 -2.94 -10.41 -3.55
CA LEU A 26 -3.05 -11.23 -2.34
C LEU A 26 -4.19 -10.77 -1.43
N GLY A 27 -4.40 -9.47 -1.30
CA GLY A 27 -5.49 -8.92 -0.50
C GLY A 27 -6.85 -9.23 -1.11
N GLY A 28 -6.99 -9.16 -2.44
CA GLY A 28 -8.20 -9.60 -3.14
C GLY A 28 -8.51 -11.07 -2.87
N ILE A 29 -7.50 -11.94 -3.00
CA ILE A 29 -7.61 -13.38 -2.68
C ILE A 29 -7.99 -13.59 -1.20
N GLN A 30 -7.35 -12.85 -0.29
CA GLN A 30 -7.59 -12.93 1.15
C GLN A 30 -9.02 -12.53 1.52
N LEU A 31 -9.61 -11.55 0.81
CA LEU A 31 -10.98 -11.10 1.04
C LEU A 31 -12.03 -12.12 0.61
N VAL A 32 -11.77 -12.94 -0.40
CA VAL A 32 -12.70 -14.00 -0.84
C VAL A 32 -12.49 -15.32 -0.10
N THR A 33 -11.28 -15.59 0.40
CA THR A 33 -10.93 -16.81 1.14
C THR A 33 -11.83 -17.06 2.36
N LYS A 34 -12.13 -18.33 2.67
CA LYS A 34 -12.90 -18.72 3.86
C LYS A 34 -12.20 -18.27 5.15
N LYS A 35 -12.87 -17.42 5.92
CA LYS A 35 -12.36 -16.76 7.12
C LYS A 35 -12.21 -17.77 8.26
N GLY A 36 -11.25 -17.53 9.17
CA GLY A 36 -10.98 -18.40 10.33
C GLY A 36 -10.19 -19.67 10.03
N THR A 37 -9.90 -19.97 8.77
CA THR A 37 -9.10 -21.14 8.37
C THR A 37 -7.60 -20.94 8.63
N ARG A 38 -6.81 -22.03 8.56
CA ARG A 38 -5.33 -21.92 8.56
C ARG A 38 -4.84 -21.14 7.33
N THR A 39 -5.45 -21.38 6.17
CA THR A 39 -5.17 -20.66 4.92
C THR A 39 -5.38 -19.15 5.05
N HIS A 40 -6.53 -18.72 5.59
CA HIS A 40 -6.80 -17.29 5.81
C HIS A 40 -5.76 -16.65 6.74
N ARG A 41 -5.28 -17.38 7.76
CA ARG A 41 -4.25 -16.87 8.66
C ARG A 41 -2.89 -16.75 7.96
N ALA A 42 -2.48 -17.79 7.24
CA ALA A 42 -1.22 -17.79 6.50
C ALA A 42 -1.17 -16.67 5.44
N LEU A 43 -2.19 -16.59 4.59
CA LEU A 43 -2.33 -15.51 3.61
C LEU A 43 -2.39 -14.13 4.26
N GLY A 44 -3.08 -14.02 5.41
CA GLY A 44 -3.14 -12.77 6.18
C GLY A 44 -1.77 -12.30 6.66
N TYR A 45 -0.93 -13.20 7.18
CA TYR A 45 0.44 -12.83 7.61
C TYR A 45 1.34 -12.44 6.43
N VAL A 46 1.26 -13.16 5.31
CA VAL A 46 2.00 -12.80 4.09
C VAL A 46 1.57 -11.40 3.62
N TRP A 47 0.26 -11.17 3.57
CA TRP A 47 -0.30 -9.88 3.16
C TRP A 47 0.10 -8.74 4.11
N VAL A 48 0.03 -8.93 5.43
CA VAL A 48 0.47 -7.93 6.42
C VAL A 48 1.96 -7.60 6.22
N THR A 49 2.79 -8.62 6.02
CA THR A 49 4.23 -8.43 5.79
C THR A 49 4.48 -7.58 4.54
N ALA A 50 3.77 -7.86 3.45
CA ALA A 50 3.85 -7.05 2.23
C ALA A 50 3.42 -5.60 2.48
N MET A 51 2.33 -5.39 3.24
CA MET A 51 1.86 -4.05 3.60
C MET A 51 2.87 -3.27 4.46
N VAL A 52 3.60 -3.94 5.35
CA VAL A 52 4.68 -3.31 6.12
C VAL A 52 5.82 -2.87 5.20
N VAL A 53 6.24 -3.71 4.24
CA VAL A 53 7.27 -3.34 3.26
C VAL A 53 6.84 -2.12 2.44
N ILE A 54 5.59 -2.09 1.96
CA ILE A 54 5.00 -0.95 1.24
C ILE A 54 5.08 0.31 2.10
N CYS A 55 4.64 0.25 3.36
CA CYS A 55 4.64 1.41 4.26
C CYS A 55 6.05 1.89 4.61
N VAL A 56 7.02 0.99 4.78
CA VAL A 56 8.41 1.36 5.11
C VAL A 56 9.08 2.02 3.90
N THR A 57 8.92 1.41 2.72
CA THR A 57 9.51 1.94 1.48
C THR A 57 8.88 3.26 1.05
N SER A 58 7.59 3.50 1.36
CA SER A 58 6.91 4.76 1.01
C SER A 58 7.57 5.98 1.64
N PHE A 59 8.16 5.87 2.83
CA PHE A 59 8.87 6.98 3.47
C PHE A 59 10.15 7.41 2.72
N GLY A 60 10.65 6.57 1.82
CA GLY A 60 11.72 6.91 0.89
C GLY A 60 11.25 7.63 -0.38
N ILE A 61 9.93 7.65 -0.66
CA ILE A 61 9.35 8.17 -1.91
C ILE A 61 8.86 9.61 -1.70
N LYS A 62 9.75 10.57 -1.94
CA LYS A 62 9.55 11.99 -1.60
C LYS A 62 9.41 12.93 -2.82
N GLU A 63 9.28 12.37 -4.01
CA GLU A 63 9.36 13.08 -5.30
C GLU A 63 8.19 14.03 -5.59
N VAL A 64 7.07 13.92 -4.86
CA VAL A 64 5.87 14.74 -5.10
C VAL A 64 6.02 16.17 -4.56
N MET A 65 6.81 16.37 -3.49
CA MET A 65 6.97 17.68 -2.85
C MET A 65 8.43 17.93 -2.42
N PRO A 66 9.41 17.79 -3.33
CA PRO A 66 10.83 17.74 -2.98
C PRO A 66 11.32 18.98 -2.21
N ASP A 67 10.83 20.17 -2.58
CA ASP A 67 11.22 21.45 -1.98
C ASP A 67 10.31 21.92 -0.83
N SER A 68 9.45 21.05 -0.31
CA SER A 68 8.56 21.39 0.79
C SER A 68 9.31 21.63 2.10
N ILE A 69 8.76 22.49 2.96
CA ILE A 69 9.27 22.74 4.33
C ILE A 69 9.31 21.46 5.20
N PHE A 70 8.61 20.41 4.77
CA PHE A 70 8.59 19.10 5.42
C PHE A 70 9.63 18.13 4.82
N GLY A 71 10.59 18.59 4.03
CA GLY A 71 11.70 17.77 3.52
C GLY A 71 11.27 16.65 2.58
N GLY A 72 10.27 16.90 1.72
CA GLY A 72 9.79 15.93 0.74
C GLY A 72 8.54 15.14 1.15
N TYR A 73 8.13 15.21 2.43
CA TYR A 73 6.96 14.48 2.92
C TYR A 73 5.66 15.17 2.54
N SER A 74 4.81 14.45 1.79
CA SER A 74 3.45 14.86 1.46
C SER A 74 2.39 14.22 2.36
N PRO A 75 1.14 14.75 2.42
CA PRO A 75 0.06 14.19 3.23
C PRO A 75 -0.21 12.69 3.02
N ILE A 76 0.15 12.13 1.86
CA ILE A 76 -0.01 10.70 1.58
C ILE A 76 0.87 9.80 2.48
N HIS A 77 1.95 10.34 3.07
CA HIS A 77 2.78 9.58 4.02
C HIS A 77 2.05 9.30 5.34
N LEU A 78 1.12 10.17 5.72
CA LEU A 78 0.25 9.92 6.89
C LEU A 78 -0.61 8.68 6.69
N LEU A 79 -0.95 8.35 5.44
CA LEU A 79 -1.67 7.10 5.12
C LEU A 79 -0.82 5.85 5.42
N SER A 80 0.50 5.94 5.27
CA SER A 80 1.42 4.84 5.62
C SER A 80 1.48 4.63 7.13
N LEU A 81 1.61 5.71 7.91
CA LEU A 81 1.54 5.65 9.38
C LEU A 81 0.20 5.10 9.86
N TYR A 82 -0.91 5.62 9.32
CA TYR A 82 -2.25 5.13 9.63
C TYR A 82 -2.38 3.64 9.30
N THR A 83 -1.88 3.21 8.14
CA THR A 83 -1.91 1.80 7.73
C THR A 83 -1.16 0.91 8.70
N LEU A 84 0.07 1.27 9.10
CA LEU A 84 0.84 0.51 10.10
C LEU A 84 0.09 0.35 11.43
N VAL A 85 -0.51 1.44 11.93
CA VAL A 85 -1.34 1.40 13.14
C VAL A 85 -2.52 0.45 12.96
N GLN A 86 -3.23 0.52 11.85
CA GLN A 86 -4.39 -0.34 11.58
C GLN A 86 -4.01 -1.82 11.38
N LEU A 87 -2.84 -2.12 10.80
CA LEU A 87 -2.34 -3.51 10.72
C LEU A 87 -2.12 -4.08 12.13
N GLY A 88 -1.42 -3.34 12.99
CA GLY A 88 -1.18 -3.73 14.39
C GLY A 88 -2.48 -3.94 15.17
N ARG A 89 -3.41 -2.98 15.07
CA ARG A 89 -4.75 -3.09 15.67
C ARG A 89 -5.53 -4.27 15.11
N GLY A 90 -5.47 -4.50 13.81
CA GLY A 90 -6.14 -5.61 13.14
C GLY A 90 -5.65 -6.97 13.66
N ILE A 91 -4.35 -7.15 13.87
CA ILE A 91 -3.78 -8.35 14.50
C ILE A 91 -4.20 -8.45 15.96
N TYR A 92 -4.10 -7.35 16.72
CA TYR A 92 -4.51 -7.29 18.12
C TYR A 92 -5.96 -7.76 18.30
N PHE A 93 -6.90 -7.22 17.51
CA PHE A 93 -8.30 -7.59 17.59
C PHE A 93 -8.57 -9.04 17.18
N ALA A 94 -7.83 -9.58 16.19
CA ALA A 94 -7.93 -11.00 15.85
C ALA A 94 -7.52 -11.90 17.02
N ARG A 95 -6.42 -11.57 17.72
CA ARG A 95 -5.93 -12.33 18.88
C ARG A 95 -6.91 -12.28 20.05
N HIS A 96 -7.59 -11.15 20.25
CA HIS A 96 -8.62 -10.97 21.28
C HIS A 96 -10.01 -11.43 20.84
N LYS A 97 -10.12 -12.19 19.73
CA LYS A 97 -11.39 -12.71 19.19
C LYS A 97 -12.42 -11.63 18.83
N ASN A 98 -12.02 -10.36 18.74
CA ASN A 98 -12.86 -9.27 18.25
C ASN A 98 -12.81 -9.20 16.72
N ILE A 99 -13.51 -10.14 16.08
CA ILE A 99 -13.46 -10.33 14.62
C ILE A 99 -14.09 -9.15 13.87
N LYS A 100 -15.10 -8.50 14.46
CA LYS A 100 -15.73 -7.30 13.87
C LYS A 100 -14.71 -6.18 13.69
N MET A 101 -13.90 -5.91 14.72
CA MET A 101 -12.87 -4.88 14.65
C MET A 101 -11.66 -5.28 13.81
N HIS A 102 -11.24 -6.55 13.85
CA HIS A 102 -10.24 -7.09 12.93
C HIS A 102 -10.64 -6.83 11.47
N ARG A 103 -11.86 -7.24 11.08
CA ARG A 103 -12.40 -7.04 9.73
C ARG A 103 -12.41 -5.57 9.33
N ARG A 104 -12.85 -4.68 10.22
CA ARG A 104 -12.88 -3.24 9.96
C ARG A 104 -11.47 -2.70 9.68
N CYS A 105 -10.48 -3.06 10.48
CA CYS A 105 -9.09 -2.63 10.27
C CYS A 105 -8.57 -3.14 8.92
N MET A 106 -8.73 -4.44 8.62
CA MET A 106 -8.23 -5.04 7.38
C MET A 106 -8.87 -4.44 6.12
N LEU A 107 -10.19 -4.18 6.16
CA LEU A 107 -10.88 -3.51 5.05
C LEU A 107 -10.42 -2.06 4.87
N GLN A 108 -10.22 -1.32 5.97
CA GLN A 108 -9.71 0.05 5.90
C GLN A 108 -8.30 0.09 5.31
N THR A 109 -7.42 -0.84 5.68
CA THR A 109 -6.07 -0.92 5.11
C THR A 109 -6.05 -1.37 3.65
N TYR A 110 -6.95 -2.26 3.25
CA TYR A 110 -7.05 -2.68 1.85
C TYR A 110 -7.64 -1.57 0.97
N ILE A 111 -8.78 -1.00 1.35
CA ILE A 111 -9.44 0.04 0.55
C ILE A 111 -8.66 1.35 0.62
N GLY A 112 -8.32 1.81 1.81
CA GLY A 112 -7.59 3.07 1.99
C GLY A 112 -6.12 2.95 1.57
N GLY A 113 -5.40 2.00 2.18
CA GLY A 113 -3.96 1.86 2.03
C GLY A 113 -3.49 1.25 0.71
N LEU A 114 -4.34 0.54 -0.05
CA LEU A 114 -3.99 0.02 -1.38
C LEU A 114 -4.85 0.65 -2.49
N VAL A 115 -6.18 0.53 -2.43
CA VAL A 115 -7.03 0.96 -3.56
C VAL A 115 -6.96 2.47 -3.74
N ILE A 116 -7.30 3.25 -2.71
CA ILE A 116 -7.31 4.72 -2.76
C ILE A 116 -5.88 5.24 -2.92
N ALA A 117 -4.92 4.71 -2.15
CA ALA A 117 -3.50 5.05 -2.30
C ALA A 117 -2.99 4.82 -3.72
N GLY A 118 -3.35 3.68 -4.32
CA GLY A 118 -3.01 3.32 -5.70
C GLY A 118 -3.61 4.28 -6.71
N LEU A 119 -4.87 4.70 -6.54
CA LEU A 119 -5.48 5.72 -7.41
C LEU A 119 -4.71 7.04 -7.38
N PHE A 120 -4.21 7.46 -6.21
CA PHE A 120 -3.40 8.68 -6.12
C PHE A 120 -2.10 8.60 -6.93
N THR A 121 -1.56 7.41 -7.21
CA THR A 121 -0.34 7.24 -8.03
C THR A 121 -0.52 7.67 -9.49
N PHE A 122 -1.77 7.80 -9.95
CA PHE A 122 -2.14 8.27 -11.28
C PHE A 122 -2.43 9.77 -11.35
N MET A 123 -2.16 10.54 -10.30
CA MET A 123 -2.22 12.01 -10.38
C MET A 123 -1.04 12.58 -11.19
N PRO A 124 -1.21 13.75 -11.85
CA PRO A 124 -0.12 14.44 -12.52
C PRO A 124 1.11 14.63 -11.62
N GLY A 125 2.30 14.46 -12.20
CA GLY A 125 3.57 14.55 -11.47
C GLY A 125 3.99 13.28 -10.74
N ARG A 126 3.21 12.19 -10.82
CA ARG A 126 3.60 10.88 -10.24
C ARG A 126 4.05 9.89 -11.30
N LEU A 127 4.87 8.92 -10.87
CA LEU A 127 5.48 7.93 -11.76
C LEU A 127 4.47 7.19 -12.64
N LEU A 128 3.41 6.61 -12.07
CA LEU A 128 2.45 5.83 -12.86
C LEU A 128 1.61 6.69 -13.81
N TYR A 129 1.37 7.97 -13.48
CA TYR A 129 0.81 8.92 -14.44
C TYR A 129 1.73 9.07 -15.66
N ASN A 130 3.03 9.28 -15.44
CA ASN A 130 4.01 9.44 -16.53
C ASN A 130 4.18 8.17 -17.39
N VAL A 131 4.03 6.99 -16.78
CA VAL A 131 4.15 5.72 -17.50
C VAL A 131 2.87 5.39 -18.29
N VAL A 132 1.70 5.60 -17.68
CA VAL A 132 0.44 5.05 -18.18
C VAL A 132 -0.45 6.09 -18.84
N ILE A 133 -0.56 7.31 -18.29
CA ILE A 133 -1.55 8.33 -18.71
C ILE A 133 -0.91 9.38 -19.61
N ALA A 134 0.20 10.00 -19.18
CA ALA A 134 0.86 11.07 -19.91
C ALA A 134 1.19 10.75 -21.39
N PRO A 135 1.57 9.51 -21.77
CA PRO A 135 1.84 9.19 -23.17
C PRO A 135 0.62 9.22 -24.11
N TRP A 136 -0.59 9.42 -23.57
CA TRP A 136 -1.84 9.50 -24.34
C TRP A 136 -2.49 10.89 -24.31
N LEU A 137 -1.87 11.86 -23.64
CA LEU A 137 -2.28 13.27 -23.58
C LEU A 137 -1.36 14.10 -24.49
#